data_AF-A0A951SD96-F1
#
_entry.id   AF-A0A951SD96-F1
#
_cell.length_a   1.000
_cell.length_b   1.000
_cell.length_c   1.000
_cell.angle_alpha   90.00
_cell.angle_beta   90.00
_cell.angle_gamma   90.00
#
_symmetry.space_group_name_H-M   'P 1'
#
loop_
_entity.id
_entity.type
_entity.pdbx_description
1 polymer ?
#
loop_
_entity_poly.entity_id
_entity_poly.type
_entity_poly.pdbx_seq_one_letter_code
_entity_poly.pdbx_strand_id
1 'polypeptide(L)'
;MLLFFDIGTGELILILLVVFVVMGPKQLPEVARTIGKTINEMKRASAGFTNEINKEIQRLDRETRLNEFLEQRASNAQQQADAEPLASSSAEVAATQPDNRETKTAPPQAEDETGRVERKM
;
A
#
# COMPACT_ATOMS: atom_id res chain seq x y z
N MET A 1 -35.58 -34.15 15.95
CA MET A 1 -35.56 -34.32 14.47
C MET A 1 -34.49 -33.44 13.85
N LEU A 2 -33.20 -33.74 14.11
CA LEU A 2 -32.03 -33.33 13.31
C LEU A 2 -30.82 -33.92 14.05
N LEU A 3 -30.47 -35.16 13.70
CA LEU A 3 -29.22 -35.83 14.13
C LEU A 3 -27.96 -35.17 13.53
N PHE A 4 -28.09 -34.05 12.82
CA PHE A 4 -27.02 -33.46 12.02
C PHE A 4 -26.17 -32.43 12.78
N PHE A 5 -26.66 -31.88 13.89
CA PHE A 5 -25.93 -30.89 14.69
C PHE A 5 -25.09 -31.51 15.83
N ASP A 6 -25.31 -32.79 16.13
CA ASP A 6 -24.48 -33.59 17.03
C ASP A 6 -23.38 -34.37 16.29
N ILE A 7 -23.14 -34.05 15.00
CA ILE A 7 -22.11 -34.75 14.20
C ILE A 7 -20.75 -34.60 14.85
N GLY A 8 -20.33 -35.67 15.51
CA GLY A 8 -19.01 -35.81 16.09
C GLY A 8 -17.97 -36.09 15.00
N THR A 9 -16.70 -35.98 15.37
CA THR A 9 -15.58 -36.31 14.47
C THR A 9 -15.70 -37.72 13.87
N GLY A 10 -16.27 -38.67 14.62
CA GLY A 10 -16.49 -40.05 14.15
C GLY A 10 -17.52 -40.17 13.03
N GLU A 11 -18.65 -39.46 13.12
CA GLU A 11 -19.69 -39.47 12.08
C GLU A 11 -19.21 -38.74 10.82
N LEU A 12 -18.46 -37.65 10.97
CA LEU A 12 -17.81 -36.97 9.84
C LEU A 12 -16.88 -37.92 9.08
N ILE A 13 -16.03 -38.68 9.80
CA ILE A 13 -15.12 -39.66 9.18
C ILE A 13 -15.91 -40.76 8.48
N LEU A 14 -17.01 -41.25 9.05
CA LEU A 14 -17.87 -42.27 8.42
C LEU A 14 -18.44 -41.77 7.08
N ILE A 15 -18.98 -40.56 7.06
CA ILE A 15 -19.52 -39.93 5.84
C ILE A 15 -18.39 -39.76 4.81
N LEU A 16 -17.23 -39.27 5.27
CA LEU A 16 -16.05 -39.13 4.42
C LEU A 16 -15.67 -40.48 3.80
N LEU A 17 -15.66 -41.55 4.58
CA LEU A 17 -15.31 -42.90 4.12
C LEU A 17 -16.31 -43.39 3.05
N VAL A 18 -17.61 -43.19 3.24
CA VAL A 18 -18.63 -43.55 2.24
C VAL A 18 -18.40 -42.79 0.94
N VAL A 19 -18.20 -41.46 1.01
CA VAL A 19 -17.89 -40.62 -0.16
C VAL A 19 -16.57 -41.05 -0.83
N PHE A 20 -15.55 -41.37 -0.04
CA PHE A 20 -14.25 -41.86 -0.51
C PHE A 20 -14.38 -43.20 -1.24
N VAL A 21 -15.26 -44.10 -0.80
CA VAL A 21 -15.46 -45.39 -1.46
C VAL A 21 -16.22 -45.22 -2.77
N VAL A 22 -17.26 -44.38 -2.78
CA VAL A 22 -18.07 -44.13 -3.98
C VAL A 22 -17.26 -43.40 -5.06
N MET A 23 -16.54 -42.36 -4.67
CA MET A 23 -15.80 -41.50 -5.60
C MET A 23 -14.36 -41.97 -5.81
N GLY A 24 -13.76 -42.62 -4.83
CA GLY A 24 -12.37 -43.01 -4.79
C GLY A 24 -11.49 -41.99 -4.05
N PRO A 25 -10.46 -42.44 -3.29
CA PRO A 25 -9.57 -41.54 -2.54
C PRO A 25 -8.70 -40.65 -3.43
N LYS A 26 -8.56 -40.96 -4.72
CA LYS A 26 -7.83 -40.15 -5.70
C LYS A 26 -8.63 -38.93 -6.18
N GLN A 27 -9.97 -38.99 -6.19
CA GLN A 27 -10.80 -37.92 -6.71
C GLN A 27 -10.90 -36.72 -5.76
N LEU A 28 -10.87 -36.95 -4.45
CA LEU A 28 -10.94 -35.86 -3.48
C LEU A 28 -9.77 -34.87 -3.51
N PRO A 29 -8.49 -35.30 -3.54
CA PRO A 29 -7.40 -34.36 -3.71
C PRO A 29 -7.45 -33.67 -5.08
N GLU A 30 -8.00 -34.30 -6.11
CA GLU A 30 -8.20 -33.68 -7.42
C GLU A 30 -9.27 -32.56 -7.37
N VAL A 31 -10.44 -32.85 -6.81
CA VAL A 31 -11.52 -31.85 -6.62
C VAL A 31 -11.04 -30.70 -5.73
N ALA A 32 -10.38 -31.01 -4.61
CA ALA A 32 -9.83 -30.00 -3.71
C ALA A 32 -8.78 -29.11 -4.41
N ARG A 33 -7.93 -29.68 -5.26
CA ARG A 33 -6.98 -28.90 -6.07
C ARG A 33 -7.68 -27.96 -7.05
N THR A 34 -8.73 -28.42 -7.73
CA THR A 34 -9.50 -27.61 -8.68
C THR A 34 -10.22 -26.46 -7.98
N ILE A 35 -10.91 -26.74 -6.87
CA ILE A 35 -11.56 -25.71 -6.05
C ILE A 35 -10.52 -24.74 -5.50
N GLY A 36 -9.39 -25.25 -4.99
CA GLY A 36 -8.30 -24.42 -4.47
C GLY A 36 -7.71 -23.48 -5.52
N LYS A 37 -7.49 -23.95 -6.75
CA LYS A 37 -7.06 -23.11 -7.87
C LYS A 37 -8.07 -22.01 -8.17
N THR A 38 -9.35 -22.36 -8.25
CA THR A 38 -10.45 -21.41 -8.51
C THR A 38 -10.51 -20.32 -7.44
N ILE A 39 -10.44 -20.70 -6.16
CA ILE A 39 -10.43 -19.74 -5.04
C ILE A 39 -9.18 -18.84 -5.10
N ASN A 40 -8.02 -19.40 -5.41
CA ASN A 40 -6.78 -18.64 -5.52
C ASN A 40 -6.82 -17.64 -6.69
N GLU A 41 -7.36 -18.02 -7.84
CA GLU A 41 -7.59 -17.14 -8.99
C GLU A 41 -8.61 -16.05 -8.65
N MET A 42 -9.72 -16.40 -8.01
CA MET A 42 -10.71 -15.44 -7.54
C MET A 42 -10.08 -14.42 -6.57
N LYS A 43 -9.28 -14.89 -5.59
CA LYS A 43 -8.57 -14.03 -4.65
C LYS A 43 -7.59 -13.09 -5.36
N ARG A 44 -6.87 -13.56 -6.38
CA ARG A 44 -5.96 -12.73 -7.20
C ARG A 44 -6.71 -11.67 -7.99
N ALA A 45 -7.82 -12.05 -8.63
CA ALA A 45 -8.67 -11.13 -9.36
C ALA A 45 -9.26 -10.05 -8.44
N SER A 46 -9.78 -10.45 -7.27
CA SER A 46 -10.26 -9.51 -6.24
C SER A 46 -9.17 -8.57 -5.75
N ALA A 47 -7.95 -9.06 -5.52
CA ALA A 47 -6.84 -8.22 -5.09
C ALA A 47 -6.45 -7.16 -6.14
N GLY A 48 -6.47 -7.53 -7.43
CA GLY A 48 -6.25 -6.58 -8.53
C GLY A 48 -7.32 -5.48 -8.57
N PHE A 49 -8.59 -5.88 -8.45
CA PHE A 49 -9.73 -4.96 -8.44
C PHE A 49 -9.70 -3.98 -7.26
N THR A 50 -9.43 -4.49 -6.05
CA THR A 50 -9.29 -3.65 -4.86
C THR A 50 -8.14 -2.64 -5.00
N ASN A 51 -7.00 -3.04 -5.58
CA ASN A 51 -5.88 -2.13 -5.82
C ASN A 51 -6.21 -1.03 -6.84
N GLU A 52 -6.94 -1.38 -7.91
CA GLU A 52 -7.32 -0.40 -8.93
C GLU A 52 -8.34 0.61 -8.38
N ILE A 53 -9.37 0.14 -7.65
CA ILE A 53 -10.33 1.02 -6.98
C ILE A 53 -9.64 1.95 -6.00
N ASN A 54 -8.73 1.43 -5.16
CA ASN A 54 -8.03 2.27 -4.19
C ASN A 54 -7.18 3.36 -4.88
N LYS A 55 -6.54 3.05 -6.02
CA LYS A 55 -5.81 4.04 -6.81
C LYS A 55 -6.73 5.09 -7.42
N GLU A 56 -7.87 4.67 -7.97
CA GLU A 56 -8.88 5.57 -8.54
C GLU A 56 -9.40 6.54 -7.48
N ILE A 57 -9.80 6.02 -6.31
CA ILE A 57 -10.27 6.83 -5.17
C ILE A 57 -9.19 7.81 -4.73
N GLN A 58 -7.93 7.38 -4.65
CA GLN A 58 -6.82 8.25 -4.27
C GLN A 58 -6.56 9.36 -5.30
N ARG A 59 -6.78 9.10 -6.59
CA ARG A 59 -6.69 10.11 -7.66
C ARG A 59 -7.82 11.13 -7.53
N LEU A 60 -9.06 10.66 -7.38
CA LEU A 60 -10.24 11.49 -7.18
C LEU A 60 -10.10 12.41 -5.96
N ASP A 61 -9.60 11.90 -4.82
CA ASP A 61 -9.36 12.73 -3.63
C ASP A 61 -8.31 13.82 -3.89
N ARG A 62 -7.24 13.47 -4.61
CA ARG A 62 -6.17 14.42 -4.96
C ARG A 62 -6.69 15.53 -5.88
N GLU A 63 -7.43 15.18 -6.92
CA GLU A 63 -8.02 16.16 -7.85
C GLU A 63 -9.01 17.09 -7.13
N THR A 64 -9.83 16.53 -6.25
CA THR A 64 -10.78 17.32 -5.43
C THR A 64 -10.05 18.36 -4.58
N ARG A 65 -9.00 17.95 -3.86
CA ARG A 65 -8.18 18.87 -3.03
C ARG A 65 -7.48 19.94 -3.86
N LEU A 66 -7.00 19.60 -5.06
CA LEU A 66 -6.35 20.56 -5.94
C LEU A 66 -7.33 21.62 -6.42
N ASN A 67 -8.53 21.22 -6.85
CA ASN A 67 -9.58 22.15 -7.28
C ASN A 67 -9.97 23.10 -6.14
N GLU A 68 -10.16 22.58 -4.93
CA GLU A 68 -10.48 23.41 -3.75
C GLU A 68 -9.36 24.44 -3.46
N PHE A 69 -8.08 24.04 -3.54
CA PHE A 69 -6.95 24.95 -3.36
C PHE A 69 -6.91 26.04 -4.44
N LEU A 70 -7.18 25.69 -5.70
CA LEU A 70 -7.22 26.66 -6.81
C LEU A 70 -8.38 27.65 -6.63
N GLU A 71 -9.54 27.17 -6.20
CA GLU A 71 -10.73 27.98 -5.96
C GLU A 71 -10.55 28.94 -4.77
N GLN A 72 -9.94 28.46 -3.68
CA GLN A 72 -9.52 29.31 -2.56
C GLN A 72 -8.50 30.36 -3.00
N ARG A 73 -7.55 30.00 -3.88
CA ARG A 73 -6.54 30.94 -4.37
C ARG A 73 -7.14 31.97 -5.31
N ALA A 74 -8.11 31.59 -6.15
CA ALA A 74 -8.86 32.52 -7.00
C ALA A 74 -9.70 33.49 -6.15
N SER A 75 -10.42 32.97 -5.15
CA SER A 75 -11.17 33.75 -4.16
C SER A 75 -10.27 34.76 -3.42
N ASN A 76 -9.13 34.31 -2.91
CA ASN A 76 -8.18 35.16 -2.18
C ASN A 76 -7.46 36.16 -3.11
N ALA A 77 -7.17 35.79 -4.36
CA ALA A 77 -6.59 36.70 -5.35
C ALA A 77 -7.57 37.82 -5.74
N GLN A 78 -8.87 37.52 -5.82
CA GLN A 78 -9.91 38.52 -6.00
C GLN A 78 -9.95 39.52 -4.83
N GLN A 79 -9.74 39.05 -3.59
CA GLN A 79 -9.65 39.90 -2.40
C GLN A 79 -8.35 40.72 -2.32
N GLN A 80 -7.28 40.29 -2.98
CA GLN A 80 -5.99 41.00 -3.04
C GLN A 80 -5.84 41.93 -4.25
N ALA A 81 -6.73 41.86 -5.25
CA ALA A 81 -6.68 42.70 -6.46
C ALA A 81 -7.20 44.14 -6.25
N ASP A 82 -7.87 44.45 -5.14
CA ASP A 82 -8.25 45.83 -4.74
C ASP A 82 -7.13 46.58 -4.00
N ALA A 83 -5.94 45.97 -3.82
CA ALA A 83 -4.75 46.64 -3.33
C ALA A 83 -3.76 46.84 -4.49
N GLU A 84 -3.83 48.02 -5.11
CA GLU A 84 -2.90 48.46 -6.15
C GLU A 84 -1.42 48.27 -5.75
N PRO A 85 -0.54 47.87 -6.70
CA PRO A 85 0.89 47.89 -6.49
C PRO A 85 1.40 49.32 -6.70
N LEU A 86 1.53 50.10 -5.62
CA LEU A 86 2.31 51.34 -5.65
C LEU A 86 3.78 50.99 -5.80
N ALA A 87 4.23 50.99 -7.06
CA ALA A 87 5.62 51.20 -7.40
C ALA A 87 6.05 52.59 -6.89
N SER A 88 6.81 52.61 -5.80
CA SER A 88 7.71 53.72 -5.46
C SER A 88 8.90 53.11 -4.74
N SER A 89 10.00 52.86 -5.46
CA SER A 89 11.05 53.84 -5.71
C SER A 89 12.05 53.90 -4.55
N SER A 90 13.24 53.41 -4.90
CA SER A 90 14.55 53.92 -4.50
C SER A 90 15.18 53.44 -3.19
N ALA A 91 16.34 52.82 -3.42
CA ALA A 91 17.57 52.90 -2.63
C ALA A 91 17.65 52.05 -1.36
N GLU A 92 18.30 50.88 -1.49
CA GLU A 92 19.59 50.73 -0.79
C GLU A 92 20.52 49.82 -1.60
N VAL A 93 21.50 50.45 -2.23
CA VAL A 93 22.65 49.83 -2.86
C VAL A 93 23.76 49.69 -1.80
N ALA A 94 24.44 48.55 -1.86
CA ALA A 94 25.84 48.32 -1.49
C ALA A 94 26.22 47.81 -0.08
N ALA A 95 26.93 46.67 -0.17
CA ALA A 95 28.07 46.21 0.64
C ALA A 95 27.74 45.72 2.06
N THR A 96 28.12 44.50 2.47
CA THR A 96 29.53 44.07 2.58
C THR A 96 29.58 42.54 2.83
N GLN A 97 30.35 41.82 2.01
CA GLN A 97 30.88 40.45 2.21
C GLN A 97 31.85 40.47 3.43
N PRO A 98 32.19 39.39 4.20
CA PRO A 98 32.55 38.08 3.66
C PRO A 98 32.42 36.84 4.62
N ASP A 99 32.99 35.72 4.17
CA ASP A 99 33.73 34.74 5.00
C ASP A 99 32.94 33.67 5.78
N ASN A 100 32.98 32.41 5.34
CA ASN A 100 33.88 31.38 5.93
C ASN A 100 33.58 29.94 5.40
N ARG A 101 34.67 29.24 5.02
CA ARG A 101 34.92 27.78 5.02
C ARG A 101 34.34 26.89 3.91
N GLU A 102 35.12 26.81 2.83
CA GLU A 102 35.93 25.62 2.50
C GLU A 102 35.54 24.25 3.11
N THR A 103 35.33 23.31 2.18
CA THR A 103 35.77 21.91 2.16
C THR A 103 35.05 20.80 2.96
N LYS A 104 34.53 19.88 2.15
CA LYS A 104 34.90 18.46 2.09
C LYS A 104 34.10 17.49 2.98
N THR A 105 33.59 16.50 2.26
CA THR A 105 33.62 15.06 2.54
C THR A 105 32.23 14.45 2.76
N ALA A 106 31.88 13.60 1.79
CA ALA A 106 30.79 12.64 1.83
C ALA A 106 30.83 11.76 3.10
N PRO A 107 29.66 11.38 3.65
CA PRO A 107 29.59 10.22 4.52
C PRO A 107 29.56 8.91 3.70
N PRO A 108 30.34 7.90 4.10
CA PRO A 108 30.44 6.60 3.44
C PRO A 108 29.19 5.74 3.67
N GLN A 109 28.88 4.95 2.65
CA GLN A 109 27.95 3.83 2.73
C GLN A 109 28.63 2.63 3.41
N ALA A 110 27.83 1.89 4.18
CA ALA A 110 28.07 0.53 4.68
C ALA A 110 29.21 0.44 5.73
N GLU A 111 29.17 -0.36 6.80
CA GLU A 111 28.59 -1.68 7.03
C GLU A 111 28.34 -1.79 8.55
N ASP A 112 27.14 -2.23 8.94
CA ASP A 112 26.78 -2.60 10.31
C ASP A 112 26.49 -4.11 10.31
N GLU A 113 26.83 -4.75 11.43
CA GLU A 113 26.41 -6.11 11.82
C GLU A 113 26.99 -7.27 10.99
N THR A 114 27.49 -8.38 11.53
CA THR A 114 27.48 -8.94 12.89
C THR A 114 28.34 -10.21 12.88
N GLY A 115 28.80 -10.63 14.07
CA GLY A 115 28.81 -12.06 14.43
C GLY A 115 30.01 -12.88 13.92
N ARG A 116 31.16 -12.83 14.58
CA ARG A 116 31.48 -13.67 15.75
C ARG A 116 31.39 -15.19 15.48
N VAL A 117 32.57 -15.76 15.20
CA VAL A 117 33.12 -16.98 15.82
C VAL A 117 32.35 -18.29 15.58
N GLU A 118 32.84 -19.08 14.63
CA GLU A 118 32.99 -20.52 14.82
C GLU A 118 34.38 -20.96 14.35
N ARG A 119 35.33 -20.97 15.31
CA ARG A 119 36.51 -21.82 15.27
C ARG A 119 36.43 -22.76 16.46
N LYS A 120 36.23 -24.05 16.23
CA LYS A 120 36.81 -25.16 17.00
C LYS A 120 36.44 -26.47 16.29
N MET A 121 37.48 -27.18 15.85
CA MET A 121 37.96 -28.45 16.43
C MET A 121 37.08 -29.63 16.03
#